data_AF-A0A0N8GHA2-F1
#
_entry.id   AF-A0A0N8GHA2-F1
#
_cell.length_a   1.000
_cell.length_b   1.000
_cell.length_c   1.000
_cell.angle_alpha   90.00
_cell.angle_beta   90.00
_cell.angle_gamma   90.00
#
_symmetry.space_group_name_H-M   'P 1'
#
loop_
_entity.id
_entity.type
_entity.pdbx_description
1 polymer ?
#
loop_
_entity_poly.entity_id
_entity_poly.type
_entity_poly.pdbx_seq_one_letter_code
_entity_poly.pdbx_strand_id
1 'polypeptide(L)' 'RKATCADNAVMENFFGVLKQEMYYGEKLVTFEDLRSRIEEYIHWYNHERSKEKLDGLSPVEYRTQSIQSAA' A
#
# COMPACT_ATOMS: atom_id res chain seq x y z
N ARG A 1 -25.12 1.57 4.84
CA ARG A 1 -24.51 0.22 4.63
C ARG A 1 -23.84 -0.20 5.93
N LYS A 2 -24.03 -1.44 6.40
CA LYS A 2 -23.32 -1.97 7.59
C LYS A 2 -21.95 -2.49 7.13
N ALA A 3 -20.88 -2.18 7.86
CA ALA A 3 -19.54 -2.67 7.52
C ALA A 3 -19.46 -4.19 7.70
N THR A 4 -18.74 -4.85 6.79
CA THR A 4 -18.50 -6.28 6.74
C THR A 4 -17.01 -6.58 6.86
N CYS A 5 -16.64 -7.81 7.21
CA CYS A 5 -15.24 -8.24 7.22
C CYS A 5 -14.55 -8.06 5.87
N ALA A 6 -15.28 -8.16 4.76
CA ALA A 6 -14.76 -7.92 3.42
C ALA A 6 -14.29 -6.47 3.21
N ASP A 7 -14.91 -5.50 3.89
CA ASP A 7 -14.52 -4.09 3.79
C ASP A 7 -13.16 -3.84 4.50
N ASN A 8 -12.80 -4.66 5.52
CA ASN A 8 -11.53 -4.56 6.23
C ASN A 8 -10.41 -5.41 5.63
N ALA A 9 -10.74 -6.49 4.91
CA ALA A 9 -9.79 -7.48 4.41
C ALA A 9 -8.67 -6.86 3.55
N VAL A 10 -8.98 -5.84 2.76
CA VAL A 10 -7.99 -5.13 1.92
C VAL A 10 -6.97 -4.38 2.78
N MET A 11 -7.43 -3.71 3.84
CA MET A 11 -6.54 -3.01 4.77
C MET A 11 -5.72 -3.98 5.62
N GLU A 12 -6.31 -5.08 6.07
CA GLU A 12 -5.58 -6.13 6.78
C GLU A 12 -4.45 -6.71 5.92
N ASN A 13 -4.71 -6.95 4.63
CA ASN A 13 -3.69 -7.39 3.70
C ASN A 13 -2.56 -6.36 3.56
N PHE A 14 -2.90 -5.08 3.37
CA PHE A 14 -1.91 -4.00 3.29
C PHE A 14 -1.00 -3.95 4.52
N PHE A 15 -1.58 -4.01 5.73
CA PHE A 15 -0.79 -4.00 6.96
C PHE A 15 0.08 -5.25 7.13
N GLY A 16 -0.38 -6.41 6.63
CA GLY A 16 0.44 -7.62 6.58
C GLY A 16 1.69 -7.42 5.73
N VAL A 17 1.51 -6.89 4.51
CA VAL A 17 2.62 -6.63 3.57
C VAL A 17 3.58 -5.57 4.12
N LEU A 18 3.05 -4.45 4.64
CA LEU A 18 3.87 -3.39 5.24
C LEU A 18 4.77 -3.93 6.35
N LYS A 19 4.23 -4.76 7.24
CA LYS A 19 5.03 -5.33 8.33
C LYS A 19 6.09 -6.30 7.82
N GLN A 20 5.74 -7.13 6.83
CA GLN A 20 6.68 -8.09 6.23
C GLN A 20 7.83 -7.41 5.48
N GLU A 21 7.54 -6.37 4.69
CA GLU A 21 8.52 -5.75 3.82
C GLU A 21 9.35 -4.67 4.53
N MET A 22 8.77 -3.93 5.49
CA MET A 22 9.42 -2.77 6.11
C MET A 22 9.77 -2.96 7.59
N TYR A 23 9.00 -3.75 8.36
CA TYR A 23 9.12 -3.75 9.83
C TYR A 23 9.85 -4.98 10.38
N TYR A 24 9.54 -6.18 9.91
CA TYR A 24 10.08 -7.40 10.46
C TYR A 24 11.56 -7.60 10.06
N GLY A 25 12.41 -7.88 11.05
CA GLY A 25 13.85 -8.08 10.85
C GLY A 25 14.68 -6.81 10.94
N GLU A 26 14.05 -5.64 11.04
CA GLU A 26 14.71 -4.34 11.20
C GLU A 26 15.11 -4.06 12.66
N LYS A 27 16.12 -3.20 12.82
CA LYS A 27 16.52 -2.70 14.14
C LYS A 27 15.42 -1.82 14.73
N LEU A 28 15.34 -1.79 16.07
CA LEU A 28 14.50 -0.83 16.77
C LEU A 28 15.00 0.59 16.49
N VAL A 29 14.07 1.48 16.16
CA VAL A 29 14.31 2.89 15.84
C VAL A 29 13.44 3.79 16.72
N THR A 30 13.67 5.11 16.64
CA THR A 30 12.82 6.08 17.32
C THR A 30 11.41 6.09 16.73
N PHE A 31 10.46 6.68 17.45
CA PHE A 31 9.11 6.84 16.93
C PHE A 31 9.09 7.70 15.66
N GLU A 32 9.89 8.78 15.65
CA GLU A 32 10.04 9.70 14.54
C GLU A 32 10.59 9.00 13.29
N ASP A 33 11.62 8.17 13.45
CA ASP A 33 12.18 7.37 12.36
C ASP A 33 11.17 6.36 11.82
N LEU A 34 10.47 5.65 12.72
CA LEU A 34 9.43 4.69 12.33
C LEU A 34 8.31 5.39 11.54
N ARG A 35 7.91 6.58 11.98
CA ARG A 35 6.89 7.39 11.30
C ARG A 35 7.34 7.76 9.89
N SER A 36 8.57 8.27 9.72
CA SER A 36 9.10 8.62 8.39
C SER A 36 9.11 7.41 7.46
N ARG A 37 9.60 6.26 7.94
CA ARG A 37 9.61 5.01 7.17
C ARG A 37 8.22 4.56 6.74
N ILE A 38 7.20 4.71 7.60
CA ILE A 38 5.82 4.39 7.26
C ILE A 38 5.29 5.35 6.18
N GLU A 39 5.52 6.66 6.32
CA GLU A 39 5.08 7.66 5.35
C GLU A 39 5.73 7.43 3.97
N GLU A 40 7.04 7.16 3.94
CA GLU A 40 7.80 6.82 2.72
C GLU A 40 7.31 5.52 2.09
N TYR A 41 7.09 4.47 2.88
CA TYR A 41 6.59 3.19 2.39
C TYR A 41 5.19 3.32 1.78
N ILE A 42 4.30 4.12 2.39
CA ILE A 42 2.97 4.40 1.84
C ILE A 42 3.07 5.14 0.50
N HIS A 43 3.96 6.13 0.39
CA HIS A 43 4.20 6.83 -0.87
C HIS A 43 4.66 5.86 -1.96
N TRP A 44 5.73 5.11 -1.69
CA TRP A 44 6.27 4.11 -2.61
C TRP A 44 5.21 3.07 -3.02
N TYR A 45 4.45 2.53 -2.05
CA TYR A 45 3.41 1.54 -2.31
C TYR A 45 2.35 2.05 -3.29
N ASN A 46 1.96 3.32 -3.20
CA ASN A 46 0.89 3.89 -4.01
C ASN A 46 1.37 4.41 -5.37
N HIS A 47 2.59 4.95 -5.44
CA HIS A 47 3.08 5.70 -6.60
C HIS A 47 4.14 4.98 -7.42
N GLU A 48 4.87 4.04 -6.82
CA GLU A 48 6.08 3.47 -7.43
C GLU A 48 6.04 1.94 -7.51
N ARG A 49 5.26 1.28 -6.65
CA ARG A 49 5.17 -0.18 -6.61
C ARG A 49 4.51 -0.72 -7.88
N SER A 50 5.33 -1.26 -8.76
CA SER A 50 4.87 -2.01 -9.93
C SER A 50 4.21 -3.32 -9.51
N LYS A 51 3.05 -3.61 -10.09
CA LYS A 51 2.38 -4.92 -9.94
C LYS A 51 2.23 -5.56 -11.31
N GLU A 52 2.75 -6.77 -11.46
CA GLU A 52 2.60 -7.55 -12.70
C GLU A 52 1.13 -7.76 -13.09
N LYS A 53 0.24 -7.90 -12.10
CA LYS A 53 -1.21 -8.00 -12.32
C LYS A 53 -1.87 -6.73 -12.82
N LEU A 54 -1.17 -5.59 -12.78
CA LEU A 54 -1.64 -4.28 -13.23
C LEU A 54 -0.80 -3.80 -14.45
N ASP A 55 -0.27 -4.72 -15.25
CA ASP A 55 0.63 -4.41 -16.38
C ASP A 55 1.86 -3.59 -15.98
N GLY A 56 2.33 -3.76 -14.74
CA GLY A 56 3.48 -3.03 -14.19
C GLY A 56 3.15 -1.63 -13.65
N LEU A 57 1.88 -1.19 -13.71
CA LEU A 57 1.45 0.10 -13.20
C LEU A 57 1.44 0.14 -11.66
N SER A 58 1.69 1.33 -11.11
CA SER A 58 1.43 1.61 -9.71
C SER A 58 -0.09 1.63 -9.42
N PRO A 59 -0.51 1.45 -8.15
CA PRO A 59 -1.91 1.53 -7.78
C PRO A 59 -2.61 2.83 -8.21
N VAL A 60 -1.92 3.97 -8.13
CA VAL A 60 -2.46 5.27 -8.55
C VAL A 60 -2.60 5.38 -10.07
N GLU A 61 -1.60 4.89 -10.83
CA GLU A 61 -1.66 4.87 -12.29
C GLU A 61 -2.80 3.97 -12.78
N TYR A 62 -2.92 2.77 -12.23
CA TYR A 62 -4.00 1.85 -12.56
C TYR A 62 -5.38 2.46 -12.28
N ARG A 63 -5.54 3.14 -11.13
CA ARG A 63 -6.79 3.85 -10.81
C ARG A 63 -7.09 4.96 -11.82
N THR A 64 -6.08 5.70 -12.23
CA THR A 64 -6.22 6.82 -13.17
C THR A 64 -6.63 6.31 -14.55
N GLN A 65 -6.00 5.24 -15.04
CA GLN A 65 -6.34 4.59 -16.31
C GLN A 65 -7.76 3.98 -16.28
N SER A 66 -8.14 3.34 -15.17
CA SER A 66 -9.49 2.78 -15.00
C SER A 66 -10.57 3.86 -15.05
N ILE A 67 -10.31 5.04 -14.47
CA ILE A 67 -11.26 6.17 -14.52
C ILE A 67 -11.35 6.74 -15.95
N GLN A 68 -10.21 6.87 -16.65
CA GLN A 68 -10.18 7.36 -18.03
C GLN A 68 -10.86 6.40 -19.01
N SER A 69 -10.77 5.09 -18.78
CA SER A 69 -11.39 4.07 -19.65
C SER A 69 -12.89 3.89 -19.41
N ALA A 70 -13.39 4.39 -18.27
CA ALA A 70 -14.81 4.35 -17.90
C ALA A 70 -15.58 5.64 -18.23
N ALA A 71 -14.89 6.66 -18.74
CA ALA A 71 -15.45 7.94 -19.21
C ALA A 71 -15.67 7.90 -20.73
#